data_AF-A0A975I474-F1
#
_entry.id   AF-A0A975I474-F1
#
_cell.length_a   1.000
_cell.length_b   1.000
_cell.length_c   1.000
_cell.angle_alpha   90.00
_cell.angle_beta   90.00
_cell.angle_gamma   90.00
#
_symmetry.space_group_name_H-M   'P 1'
#
loop_
_entity.id
_entity.type
_entity.pdbx_description
1 polymer ?
#
loop_
_entity_poly.entity_id
_entity_poly.type
_entity_poly.pdbx_seq_one_letter_code
_entity_poly.pdbx_strand_id
1 'polypeptide(L)'
;MFRFLIILAVLPILAAFAARWWFGMRVLSGAGRRQCSCDLSRWENAFGKTHLPPSKNGDARIFAEMLRNAALADWKTRDPKAAAAREGSRRFGMAVPPLSLMIAVLAIIVGKLPVVGAIAIFLFAIAFSVVISYLSISPELRAILTAARRLRDTGAFHRRDDEDAVIEAASALVWKEGAPPVFNLIQR
;
A
#
# COMPACT_ATOMS: atom_id res chain seq x y z
N MET A 1 -5.48 20.52 -26.54
CA MET A 1 -4.38 20.12 -25.62
C MET A 1 -4.88 19.50 -24.31
N PHE A 2 -5.80 20.13 -23.57
CA PHE A 2 -6.30 19.58 -22.29
C PHE A 2 -6.91 18.16 -22.38
N ARG A 3 -7.55 17.79 -23.50
CA ARG A 3 -8.07 16.43 -23.73
C ARG A 3 -6.98 15.35 -23.68
N PHE A 4 -5.80 15.61 -24.25
CA PHE A 4 -4.66 14.68 -24.21
C PHE A 4 -4.10 14.53 -22.78
N LEU A 5 -4.02 15.64 -22.02
CA LEU A 5 -3.60 15.59 -20.62
C LEU A 5 -4.58 14.77 -19.76
N ILE A 6 -5.88 14.91 -20.00
CA ILE A 6 -6.91 14.13 -19.30
C ILE A 6 -6.76 12.64 -19.62
N ILE A 7 -6.62 12.27 -20.90
CA ILE A 7 -6.44 10.86 -21.29
C ILE A 7 -5.17 10.28 -20.66
N LEU A 8 -4.06 11.02 -20.72
CA LEU A 8 -2.78 10.61 -20.15
C LEU A 8 -2.83 10.48 -18.62
N ALA A 9 -3.65 11.27 -17.93
CA ALA A 9 -3.85 11.20 -16.49
C ALA A 9 -4.82 10.08 -16.07
N VAL A 10 -5.88 9.84 -16.85
CA VAL A 10 -6.90 8.83 -16.54
C VAL A 10 -6.34 7.42 -16.68
N LEU A 11 -5.48 7.16 -17.67
CA LEU A 11 -4.91 5.83 -17.90
C LEU A 11 -4.14 5.25 -16.69
N PRO A 12 -3.18 5.94 -16.06
CA PRO A 12 -2.49 5.43 -14.86
C PRO A 12 -3.43 5.34 -13.64
N ILE A 13 -4.45 6.20 -13.54
CA ILE A 13 -5.45 6.13 -12.47
C ILE A 13 -6.27 4.84 -12.59
N LEU A 14 -6.76 4.52 -13.80
CA LEU A 14 -7.50 3.28 -14.08
C LEU A 14 -6.62 2.05 -13.87
N ALA A 15 -5.37 2.08 -14.36
CA ALA A 15 -4.42 0.99 -14.15
C ALA A 15 -4.15 0.72 -12.67
N ALA A 16 -3.98 1.78 -11.87
CA ALA A 16 -3.82 1.64 -10.42
C ALA A 16 -5.08 1.16 -9.71
N PHE A 17 -6.27 1.56 -10.18
CA PHE A 17 -7.53 1.04 -9.63
C PHE A 17 -7.65 -0.47 -9.90
N ALA A 18 -7.36 -0.90 -11.14
CA ALA A 18 -7.38 -2.30 -11.54
C ALA A 18 -6.34 -3.12 -10.76
N ALA A 19 -5.11 -2.62 -10.62
CA ALA A 19 -4.05 -3.29 -9.87
C ALA A 19 -4.40 -3.43 -8.38
N ARG A 20 -4.93 -2.37 -7.75
CA ARG A 20 -5.40 -2.39 -6.37
C ARG A 20 -6.54 -3.40 -6.16
N TRP A 21 -7.49 -3.46 -7.09
CA TRP A 21 -8.61 -4.40 -7.01
C TRP A 21 -8.13 -5.84 -7.16
N TRP A 22 -7.30 -6.10 -8.17
CA TRP A 22 -6.82 -7.44 -8.52
C TRP A 22 -5.84 -8.02 -7.50
N PHE A 23 -4.82 -7.25 -7.11
CA PHE A 23 -3.75 -7.72 -6.22
C PHE A 23 -3.98 -7.43 -4.74
N GLY A 24 -4.81 -6.42 -4.43
CA GLY A 24 -5.11 -6.04 -3.05
C GLY A 24 -6.42 -6.63 -2.55
N MET A 25 -7.54 -6.12 -3.07
CA MET A 25 -8.85 -6.40 -2.47
C MET A 25 -9.32 -7.84 -2.70
N ARG A 26 -9.11 -8.40 -3.89
CA ARG A 26 -9.48 -9.78 -4.22
C ARG A 26 -8.75 -10.80 -3.33
N VAL A 27 -7.47 -10.57 -3.08
CA VAL A 27 -6.65 -11.45 -2.23
C VAL A 27 -7.06 -11.32 -0.76
N LEU A 28 -7.30 -10.08 -0.29
CA LEU A 28 -7.72 -9.84 1.08
C LEU A 28 -9.13 -10.36 1.40
N SER A 29 -10.04 -10.41 0.42
CA SER A 29 -11.37 -11.00 0.60
C SER A 29 -11.34 -12.53 0.64
N GLY A 30 -10.39 -13.15 -0.06
CA GLY A 30 -10.16 -14.60 -0.03
C GLY A 30 -9.22 -15.03 1.09
N ALA A 31 -7.91 -14.98 0.81
CA ALA A 31 -6.85 -15.42 1.73
C ALA A 31 -6.86 -14.67 3.08
N GLY A 32 -7.18 -13.37 3.07
CA GLY A 32 -7.17 -12.53 4.27
C GLY A 32 -8.16 -12.93 5.37
N ARG A 33 -9.24 -13.66 5.04
CA ARG A 33 -10.25 -14.14 6.00
C ARG A 33 -10.01 -15.57 6.50
N ARG A 34 -8.93 -16.22 6.06
CA ARG A 34 -8.60 -17.56 6.50
C ARG A 34 -8.15 -17.52 7.96
N GLN A 35 -8.75 -18.37 8.79
CA GLN A 35 -8.30 -18.54 10.16
C GLN A 35 -6.97 -19.28 10.18
N CYS A 36 -5.97 -18.66 10.79
CA CYS A 36 -4.62 -19.19 10.90
C CYS A 36 -4.28 -19.42 12.37
N SER A 37 -3.48 -20.46 12.65
CA SER A 37 -2.94 -20.74 13.98
C SER A 37 -1.42 -20.59 13.99
N CYS A 38 -0.93 -19.71 14.84
CA CYS A 38 0.49 -19.36 14.97
C CYS A 38 1.01 -19.68 16.37
N ASP A 39 2.23 -20.21 16.46
CA ASP A 39 2.96 -20.31 17.70
C ASP A 39 3.59 -18.94 18.05
N LEU A 40 3.06 -18.32 19.11
CA LEU A 40 3.47 -16.98 19.54
C LEU A 40 4.94 -16.93 19.97
N SER A 41 5.46 -17.99 20.59
CA SER A 41 6.84 -18.04 21.05
C SER A 41 7.82 -18.08 19.88
N ARG A 42 7.50 -18.83 18.82
CA ARG A 42 8.32 -18.88 17.60
C ARG A 42 8.28 -17.56 16.84
N TRP A 43 7.11 -16.92 16.79
CA TRP A 43 6.96 -15.60 16.19
C TRP A 43 7.77 -14.54 16.94
N GLU A 44 7.70 -14.55 18.27
CA GLU A 44 8.45 -13.63 19.14
C GLU A 44 9.96 -13.74 18.91
N ASN A 45 10.47 -14.97 18.79
CA ASN A 45 11.88 -15.19 18.50
C ASN A 45 12.30 -14.67 17.12
N ALA A 46 11.38 -14.62 16.16
CA ALA A 46 11.64 -14.17 14.79
C ALA A 46 11.59 -12.64 14.62
N PHE A 47 10.62 -11.98 15.27
CA PHE A 47 10.29 -10.56 15.03
C PHE A 47 10.33 -9.68 16.28
N GLY A 48 10.60 -10.27 17.45
CA GLY A 48 10.59 -9.60 18.75
C GLY A 48 9.18 -9.35 19.31
N LYS A 49 9.13 -8.90 20.56
CA LYS A 49 7.89 -8.61 21.30
C LYS A 49 7.07 -7.45 20.73
N THR A 50 7.69 -6.56 19.95
CA THR A 50 7.07 -5.34 19.42
C THR A 50 6.02 -5.60 18.33
N HIS A 51 6.07 -6.76 17.66
CA HIS A 51 5.15 -7.11 16.58
C HIS A 51 4.42 -8.43 16.86
N LEU A 52 4.04 -8.62 18.12
CA LEU A 52 3.34 -9.83 18.54
C LEU A 52 1.87 -9.80 18.10
N PRO A 53 1.36 -10.86 17.44
CA PRO A 53 -0.05 -10.95 17.14
C PRO A 53 -0.89 -11.04 18.44
N PRO A 54 -2.12 -10.51 18.43
CA PRO A 54 -2.94 -10.38 19.63
C PRO A 54 -3.42 -11.73 20.19
N SER A 55 -3.45 -12.76 19.36
CA SER A 55 -3.94 -14.09 19.72
C SER A 55 -3.21 -15.17 18.94
N LYS A 56 -3.17 -16.37 19.51
CA LYS A 56 -2.62 -17.59 18.87
C LYS A 56 -3.36 -17.94 17.57
N ASN A 57 -4.67 -17.68 17.55
CA ASN A 57 -5.54 -17.90 16.41
C ASN A 57 -6.15 -16.58 15.97
N GLY A 58 -6.19 -16.32 14.67
CA GLY A 58 -6.74 -15.08 14.13
C GLY A 58 -6.83 -15.10 12.61
N ASP A 59 -7.39 -14.05 12.05
CA ASP A 59 -7.46 -13.87 10.60
C ASP A 59 -6.06 -13.68 10.02
N ALA A 60 -5.80 -14.31 8.86
CA ALA A 60 -4.56 -14.15 8.10
C ALA A 60 -4.20 -12.67 7.88
N ARG A 61 -5.21 -11.81 7.73
CA ARG A 61 -5.03 -10.36 7.62
C ARG A 61 -4.34 -9.73 8.83
N ILE A 62 -4.67 -10.14 10.05
CA ILE A 62 -4.07 -9.56 11.27
C ILE A 62 -2.60 -9.97 11.34
N PHE A 63 -2.30 -11.24 11.08
CA PHE A 63 -0.92 -11.73 11.01
C PHE A 63 -0.14 -11.05 9.87
N ALA A 64 -0.79 -10.79 8.73
CA ALA A 64 -0.20 -10.08 7.61
C ALA A 64 0.12 -8.61 7.93
N GLU A 65 -0.76 -7.91 8.65
CA GLU A 65 -0.52 -6.56 9.14
C GLU A 65 0.69 -6.53 10.10
N MET A 66 0.78 -7.51 11.01
CA MET A 66 1.94 -7.63 11.92
C MET A 66 3.24 -7.99 11.19
N LEU A 67 3.21 -8.96 10.27
CA LEU A 67 4.37 -9.34 9.46
C LEU A 67 4.89 -8.15 8.66
N ARG A 68 3.97 -7.39 8.05
CA ARG A 68 4.32 -6.20 7.28
C ARG A 68 4.94 -5.12 8.18
N ASN A 69 4.39 -4.87 9.36
CA ASN A 69 4.94 -3.90 10.29
C ASN A 69 6.35 -4.29 10.76
N ALA A 70 6.57 -5.57 11.07
CA ALA A 70 7.90 -6.09 11.39
C ALA A 70 8.87 -5.96 10.21
N ALA A 71 8.42 -6.28 8.99
CA ALA A 71 9.22 -6.14 7.78
C ALA A 71 9.61 -4.69 7.51
N LEU A 72 8.71 -3.73 7.73
CA LEU A 72 8.97 -2.30 7.57
C LEU A 72 9.92 -1.76 8.65
N ALA A 73 9.75 -2.20 9.89
CA ALA A 73 10.66 -1.82 10.99
C ALA A 73 12.09 -2.28 10.70
N ASP A 74 12.25 -3.53 10.27
CA ASP A 74 13.56 -4.09 9.93
C ASP A 74 14.12 -3.56 8.59
N TRP A 75 13.25 -3.15 7.66
CA TRP A 75 13.71 -2.46 6.47
C TRP A 75 14.23 -1.05 6.79
N LYS A 76 13.57 -0.33 7.69
CA LYS A 76 14.00 1.01 8.12
C LYS A 76 15.37 1.01 8.79
N THR A 77 15.72 -0.05 9.52
CA THR A 77 17.06 -0.22 10.11
C THR A 77 18.11 -0.58 9.07
N ARG A 78 17.76 -1.45 8.10
CA ARG A 78 18.70 -1.92 7.05
C ARG A 78 18.96 -0.90 5.95
N ASP A 79 17.94 -0.19 5.49
CA ASP A 79 18.04 0.83 4.43
C ASP A 79 17.15 2.05 4.75
N PRO A 80 17.65 2.97 5.60
CA PRO A 80 16.89 4.14 6.01
C PRO A 80 16.61 5.11 4.85
N LYS A 81 17.45 5.12 3.80
CA LYS A 81 17.28 6.02 2.65
C LYS A 81 16.09 5.59 1.80
N ALA A 82 16.00 4.30 1.47
CA ALA A 82 14.87 3.78 0.70
C ALA A 82 13.56 3.84 1.49
N ALA A 83 13.61 3.57 2.80
CA ALA A 83 12.45 3.72 3.69
C ALA A 83 11.97 5.18 3.77
N ALA A 84 12.88 6.15 3.91
CA ALA A 84 12.56 7.57 3.92
C ALA A 84 12.00 8.04 2.57
N ALA A 85 12.54 7.57 1.44
CA ALA A 85 12.01 7.88 0.11
C ALA A 85 10.56 7.36 -0.06
N ARG A 86 10.27 6.17 0.45
CA ARG A 86 8.92 5.61 0.45
C ARG A 86 7.97 6.44 1.32
N GLU A 87 8.39 6.80 2.53
CA GLU A 87 7.57 7.63 3.41
C GLU A 87 7.31 9.02 2.79
N GLY A 88 8.33 9.61 2.16
CA GLY A 88 8.21 10.83 1.37
C GLY A 88 7.20 10.70 0.23
N SER A 89 7.24 9.60 -0.54
CA SER A 89 6.27 9.34 -1.61
C SER A 89 4.83 9.22 -1.09
N ARG A 90 4.63 8.56 0.06
CA ARG A 90 3.31 8.44 0.70
C ARG A 90 2.80 9.81 1.16
N ARG A 91 3.66 10.59 1.84
CA ARG A 91 3.33 11.96 2.28
C ARG A 91 2.99 12.86 1.09
N PHE A 92 3.76 12.78 0.02
CA PHE A 92 3.48 13.49 -1.24
C PHE A 92 2.12 13.09 -1.81
N GLY A 93 1.82 11.80 -1.88
CA GLY A 93 0.52 11.33 -2.37
C GLY A 93 -0.68 11.68 -1.49
N MET A 94 -0.46 11.96 -0.20
CA MET A 94 -1.49 12.48 0.70
C MET A 94 -1.65 14.00 0.58
N ALA A 95 -0.56 14.75 0.40
CA ALA A 95 -0.57 16.22 0.39
C ALA A 95 -0.90 16.83 -0.98
N VAL A 96 -0.51 16.18 -2.07
CA VAL A 96 -0.64 16.74 -3.43
C VAL A 96 -2.08 16.85 -3.91
N PRO A 97 -2.96 15.86 -3.73
CA PRO A 97 -4.36 15.99 -4.15
C PRO A 97 -5.07 17.21 -3.54
N PRO A 98 -5.09 17.45 -2.21
CA PRO A 98 -5.77 18.61 -1.64
C PRO A 98 -5.12 19.94 -2.04
N LEU A 99 -3.78 20.01 -2.13
CA LEU A 99 -3.09 21.21 -2.60
C LEU A 99 -3.44 21.53 -4.06
N SER A 100 -3.48 20.51 -4.92
CA SER A 100 -3.86 20.70 -6.32
C SER A 100 -5.30 21.15 -6.49
N LEU A 101 -6.22 20.69 -5.61
CA LEU A 101 -7.61 21.15 -5.57
C LEU A 101 -7.68 22.63 -5.19
N MET A 102 -6.94 23.05 -4.16
CA MET A 102 -6.90 24.45 -3.72
C MET A 102 -6.40 25.37 -4.83
N ILE A 103 -5.30 24.98 -5.51
CA ILE A 103 -4.75 25.74 -6.64
C ILE A 103 -5.74 25.80 -7.81
N ALA A 104 -6.41 24.69 -8.11
CA ALA A 104 -7.43 24.60 -9.15
C ALA A 104 -8.61 25.56 -8.88
N VAL A 105 -9.12 25.59 -7.65
CA VAL A 105 -10.21 26.51 -7.24
C VAL A 105 -9.78 27.97 -7.35
N LEU A 106 -8.58 28.30 -6.84
CA LEU A 106 -8.06 29.67 -6.92
C LEU A 106 -7.91 30.13 -8.38
N ALA A 107 -7.42 29.25 -9.25
CA ALA A 107 -7.22 29.57 -10.66
C ALA A 107 -8.54 29.83 -11.42
N ILE A 108 -9.62 29.13 -11.03
CA ILE A 108 -10.97 29.38 -11.55
C ILE A 108 -11.46 30.77 -11.07
N ILE A 109 -11.32 31.07 -9.78
CA ILE A 109 -11.78 32.34 -9.18
C ILE A 109 -11.08 33.54 -9.83
N VAL A 110 -9.78 33.42 -10.11
CA VAL A 110 -8.98 34.50 -10.73
C VAL A 110 -9.27 34.61 -12.25
N GLY A 111 -10.11 33.74 -12.82
CA GLY A 111 -10.47 33.76 -14.24
C GLY A 111 -9.32 33.41 -15.19
N LYS A 112 -8.18 32.96 -14.65
CA LYS A 112 -6.97 32.64 -15.42
C LYS A 112 -7.03 31.28 -16.10
N LEU A 113 -7.88 30.38 -15.63
CA LEU A 113 -8.00 29.03 -16.18
C LEU A 113 -9.46 28.65 -16.44
N PRO A 114 -9.79 28.05 -17.60
CA PRO A 114 -11.09 27.44 -17.82
C PRO A 114 -11.25 26.24 -16.88
N VAL A 115 -12.49 25.96 -16.47
CA VAL A 115 -12.83 24.85 -15.54
C VAL A 115 -12.23 23.51 -16.01
N VAL A 116 -12.22 23.26 -17.32
CA VAL A 116 -11.62 22.05 -17.92
C VAL A 116 -10.11 21.95 -17.64
N GLY A 117 -9.40 23.09 -17.63
CA GLY A 117 -7.97 23.14 -17.30
C GLY A 117 -7.70 22.85 -15.83
N ALA A 118 -8.54 23.37 -14.94
CA ALA A 118 -8.45 23.12 -13.50
C ALA A 118 -8.65 21.63 -13.16
N ILE A 119 -9.64 20.98 -13.80
CA ILE A 119 -9.86 19.52 -13.67
C ILE A 119 -8.66 18.73 -14.19
N ALA A 120 -8.07 19.15 -15.33
CA ALA A 120 -6.91 18.46 -15.89
C ALA A 120 -5.68 18.51 -14.96
N ILE A 121 -5.41 19.66 -14.33
CA ILE A 121 -4.31 19.82 -13.37
C ILE A 121 -4.53 18.92 -12.14
N PHE A 122 -5.74 18.89 -11.61
CA PHE A 122 -6.10 18.04 -10.47
C PHE A 122 -5.94 16.55 -10.80
N LEU A 123 -6.46 16.10 -11.94
CA LEU A 123 -6.30 14.70 -12.39
C LEU A 123 -4.83 14.33 -12.63
N PHE A 124 -4.05 15.24 -13.21
CA PHE A 124 -2.63 15.02 -13.43
C PHE A 124 -1.86 14.88 -12.11
N ALA A 125 -2.18 15.70 -11.10
CA ALA A 125 -1.58 15.61 -9.78
C ALA A 125 -1.85 14.25 -9.09
N ILE A 126 -3.09 13.73 -9.23
CA ILE A 126 -3.45 12.39 -8.75
C ILE A 126 -2.70 11.31 -9.52
N ALA A 127 -2.69 11.38 -10.86
CA ALA A 127 -2.00 10.43 -11.72
C ALA A 127 -0.50 10.36 -11.39
N PHE A 128 0.12 11.51 -11.18
CA PHE A 128 1.53 11.60 -10.82
C PHE A 128 1.80 11.02 -9.43
N SER A 129 0.95 11.33 -8.45
CA SER A 129 1.00 10.72 -7.11
C SER A 129 0.89 9.20 -7.16
N VAL A 130 0.00 8.67 -7.99
CA VAL A 130 -0.19 7.24 -8.20
C VAL A 130 1.09 6.61 -8.75
N VAL A 131 1.68 7.19 -9.79
CA VAL A 131 2.91 6.66 -10.42
C VAL A 131 4.04 6.57 -9.42
N ILE A 132 4.30 7.63 -8.65
CA ILE A 132 5.37 7.62 -7.62
C ILE A 132 5.06 6.59 -6.52
N SER A 133 3.80 6.50 -6.11
CA SER A 133 3.40 5.55 -5.06
C SER A 133 3.58 4.10 -5.53
N TYR A 134 3.32 3.80 -6.79
CA TYR A 134 3.50 2.47 -7.38
C TYR A 134 4.97 2.13 -7.63
N LEU A 135 5.78 3.08 -8.09
CA LEU A 135 7.23 2.89 -8.26
C LEU A 135 7.93 2.53 -6.93
N SER A 136 7.35 2.95 -5.81
CA SER A 136 7.88 2.67 -4.47
C SER A 136 7.29 1.41 -3.81
N ILE A 137 6.42 0.65 -4.50
CA ILE A 137 5.89 -0.64 -4.01
C ILE A 137 6.96 -1.75 -4.05
N SER A 138 7.80 -1.78 -5.08
CA SER A 138 8.81 -2.83 -5.26
C SER A 138 9.74 -3.04 -4.06
N PRO A 139 10.35 -1.99 -3.45
CA PRO A 139 11.19 -2.20 -2.27
C PRO A 139 10.40 -2.67 -1.05
N GLU A 140 9.15 -2.22 -0.87
CA GLU A 140 8.26 -2.66 0.21
C GLU A 140 7.93 -4.16 0.06
N LEU A 141 7.64 -4.64 -1.15
CA LEU A 141 7.44 -6.07 -1.43
C LEU A 141 8.70 -6.90 -1.15
N ARG A 142 9.90 -6.40 -1.49
CA ARG A 142 11.16 -7.10 -1.18
C ARG A 142 11.41 -7.21 0.32
N ALA A 143 11.06 -6.18 1.09
CA ALA A 143 11.14 -6.22 2.54
C ALA A 143 10.22 -7.31 3.12
N ILE A 144 8.97 -7.38 2.64
CA ILE A 144 8.02 -8.42 3.05
C ILE A 144 8.51 -9.81 2.67
N LEU A 145 9.02 -10.00 1.45
CA LEU A 145 9.57 -11.30 1.03
C LEU A 145 10.75 -11.74 1.90
N THR A 146 11.57 -10.80 2.37
CA THR A 146 12.67 -11.12 3.28
C THR A 146 12.16 -11.53 4.66
N ALA A 147 11.16 -10.81 5.20
CA ALA A 147 10.51 -11.19 6.45
C ALA A 147 9.77 -12.53 6.34
N ALA A 148 9.12 -12.80 5.19
CA ALA A 148 8.45 -14.05 4.88
C ALA A 148 9.42 -15.24 4.86
N ARG A 149 10.64 -15.07 4.35
CA ARG A 149 11.69 -16.11 4.43
C ARG A 149 12.04 -16.42 5.88
N ARG A 150 12.29 -15.39 6.70
CA ARG A 150 12.55 -15.57 8.14
C ARG A 150 11.39 -16.25 8.87
N LEU A 151 10.15 -15.90 8.51
CA LEU A 151 8.95 -16.55 9.06
C LEU A 151 8.90 -18.04 8.73
N ARG A 152 9.25 -18.41 7.49
CA ARG A 152 9.34 -19.82 7.08
C ARG A 152 10.46 -20.56 7.80
N ASP A 153 11.61 -19.90 7.98
CA ASP A 153 12.75 -20.49 8.68
C ASP A 153 12.44 -20.79 10.16
N THR A 154 11.55 -20.01 10.79
CA THR A 154 11.15 -20.25 12.19
C THR A 154 10.05 -21.30 12.35
N GLY A 155 9.33 -21.66 11.28
CA GLY A 155 8.22 -22.60 11.31
C GLY A 155 7.17 -22.20 12.35
N ALA A 156 6.81 -20.92 12.37
CA ALA A 156 5.90 -20.35 13.38
C ALA A 156 4.45 -20.79 13.18
N PHE A 157 4.05 -21.19 11.98
CA PHE A 157 2.71 -21.71 11.73
C PHE A 157 2.72 -23.24 11.67
N HIS A 158 1.60 -23.83 12.08
CA HIS A 158 1.44 -25.28 12.06
C HIS A 158 1.20 -25.82 10.65
N ARG A 159 0.59 -25.01 9.77
CA ARG A 159 0.25 -25.37 8.39
C ARG A 159 0.92 -24.42 7.42
N ARG A 160 1.52 -24.98 6.38
CA ARG A 160 2.17 -24.21 5.30
C ARG A 160 1.18 -23.34 4.52
N ASP A 161 -0.05 -23.82 4.31
CA ASP A 161 -1.10 -23.05 3.66
C ASP A 161 -1.45 -21.76 4.42
N ASP A 162 -1.35 -21.78 5.75
CA ASP A 162 -1.65 -20.62 6.59
C ASP A 162 -0.50 -19.60 6.50
N GLU A 163 0.75 -20.07 6.41
CA GLU A 163 1.91 -19.21 6.10
C GLU A 163 1.76 -18.52 4.76
N ASP A 164 1.41 -19.30 3.73
CA ASP A 164 1.26 -18.78 2.37
C ASP A 164 0.11 -17.78 2.30
N ALA A 165 -1.02 -18.04 2.98
CA ALA A 165 -2.13 -17.10 3.07
C ALA A 165 -1.74 -15.78 3.77
N VAL A 166 -0.91 -15.83 4.82
CA VAL A 166 -0.42 -14.64 5.53
C VAL A 166 0.56 -13.84 4.66
N ILE A 167 1.47 -14.51 3.96
CA ILE A 167 2.44 -13.86 3.06
C ILE A 167 1.70 -13.21 1.87
N GLU A 168 0.73 -13.92 1.29
CA GLU A 168 -0.11 -13.41 0.20
C GLU A 168 -0.91 -12.19 0.68
N ALA A 169 -1.58 -12.29 1.83
CA ALA A 169 -2.30 -11.17 2.43
C ALA A 169 -1.36 -9.98 2.76
N ALA A 170 -0.13 -10.21 3.21
CA ALA A 170 0.84 -9.16 3.49
C ALA A 170 1.25 -8.40 2.23
N SER A 171 1.49 -9.12 1.13
CA SER A 171 1.75 -8.50 -0.18
C SER A 171 0.52 -7.73 -0.69
N ALA A 172 -0.68 -8.26 -0.48
CA ALA A 172 -1.93 -7.61 -0.87
C ALA A 172 -2.19 -6.31 -0.09
N LEU A 173 -1.78 -6.24 1.18
CA LEU A 173 -1.82 -5.01 1.97
C LEU A 173 -0.94 -3.91 1.37
N VAL A 174 0.22 -4.26 0.78
CA VAL A 174 1.06 -3.26 0.09
C VAL A 174 0.34 -2.63 -1.09
N TRP A 175 -0.35 -3.45 -1.90
CA TRP A 175 -1.15 -2.95 -3.03
C TRP A 175 -2.36 -2.13 -2.56
N LYS A 176 -2.98 -2.53 -1.44
CA LYS A 176 -4.07 -1.78 -0.82
C LYS A 176 -3.60 -0.46 -0.20
N GLU A 177 -2.40 -0.36 0.33
CA GLU A 177 -1.90 0.90 0.91
C GLU A 177 -1.08 1.75 -0.09
N GLY A 178 -0.71 1.18 -1.23
CA GLY A 178 0.06 1.87 -2.26
C GLY A 178 -0.73 2.90 -3.06
N ALA A 179 -2.07 2.85 -3.04
CA ALA A 179 -2.89 3.82 -3.75
C ALA A 179 -3.23 5.03 -2.86
N PRO A 180 -3.32 6.26 -3.42
CA PRO A 180 -3.69 7.45 -2.66
C PRO A 180 -5.06 7.30 -2.00
N PRO A 181 -5.28 7.99 -0.86
CA PRO A 181 -6.47 7.83 -0.01
C PRO A 181 -7.79 8.17 -0.73
N VAL A 182 -7.72 8.91 -1.84
CA VAL A 182 -8.86 9.23 -2.70
C VAL A 182 -9.58 7.97 -3.19
N PHE A 183 -8.86 6.87 -3.42
CA PHE A 183 -9.47 5.60 -3.83
C PHE A 183 -10.23 4.90 -2.70
N ASN A 184 -9.87 5.15 -1.44
CA ASN A 184 -10.58 4.58 -0.29
C ASN A 184 -11.99 5.18 -0.13
N LEU A 185 -12.21 6.41 -0.60
CA LEU A 185 -13.51 7.07 -0.57
C LEU A 185 -14.49 6.48 -1.60
N ILE A 186 -13.97 5.92 -2.69
CA ILE A 186 -14.78 5.38 -3.80
C ILE A 186 -15.17 3.90 -3.57
N GLN A 187 -14.38 3.17 -2.77
CA GLN A 187 -14.50 1.72 -2.57
C GLN A 187 -15.01 1.34 -1.15
N ARG A 188 -15.80 2.22 -0.52
CA ARG A 188 -16.36 1.97 0.81
C ARG A 188 -17.52 0.97 0.75
#